data_AF-A0A1H3TWX1-F1
#
_entry.id   AF-A0A1H3TWX1-F1
#
_cell.length_a   1.000
_cell.length_b   1.000
_cell.length_c   1.000
_cell.angle_alpha   90.00
_cell.angle_beta   90.00
_cell.angle_gamma   90.00
#
_symmetry.space_group_name_H-M   'P 1'
#
loop_
_entity.id
_entity.type
_entity.pdbx_description
1 polymer ?
#
loop_
_entity_poly.entity_id
_entity_poly.type
_entity_poly.pdbx_seq_one_letter_code
_entity_poly.pdbx_strand_id
1 'polypeptide(L)'
;MTLKTFTLKALASLLLMALGGWIAWLWLTLAGPTAGMSRFKTLEPLAIEGQASAALPVGTVLYHDTSFAEGHSRYLAYFYHKGVIAQEALPKVFWPGQASISPLWLWNIDTEQASDKTAITREDIVAAVQAGQFSRQELAIIVEALPH
;
A
#
# COMPACT_ATOMS: atom_id res chain seq x y z
N MET A 1 -0.49 61.59 16.28
CA MET A 1 -0.82 60.48 15.35
C MET A 1 -2.33 60.45 15.16
N THR A 2 -2.83 60.69 13.95
CA THR A 2 -4.26 60.89 13.68
C THR A 2 -5.02 59.56 13.73
N LEU A 3 -6.20 59.55 14.36
CA LEU A 3 -7.07 58.38 14.58
C LEU A 3 -7.26 57.48 13.34
N LYS A 4 -7.26 58.09 12.14
CA LYS A 4 -7.27 57.40 10.83
C LYS A 4 -6.11 56.44 10.60
N THR A 5 -4.91 56.78 11.07
CA THR A 5 -3.71 55.92 10.90
C THR A 5 -3.74 54.71 11.84
N PHE A 6 -4.40 54.84 13.00
CA PHE A 6 -4.55 53.74 13.96
C PHE A 6 -5.61 52.73 13.48
N THR A 7 -6.75 53.20 12.97
CA THR A 7 -7.80 52.32 12.43
C THR A 7 -7.36 51.57 11.17
N LEU A 8 -6.59 52.22 10.29
CA LEU A 8 -6.05 51.56 9.09
C LEU A 8 -5.06 50.43 9.44
N LYS A 9 -4.20 50.65 10.44
CA LYS A 9 -3.24 49.64 10.92
C LYS A 9 -3.94 48.46 11.61
N ALA A 10 -4.96 48.73 12.41
CA ALA A 10 -5.76 47.69 13.06
C ALA A 10 -6.52 46.83 12.03
N LEU A 11 -7.13 47.47 11.02
CA LEU A 11 -7.81 46.79 9.93
C LEU A 11 -6.85 45.94 9.10
N ALA A 12 -5.67 46.48 8.76
CA ALA A 12 -4.64 45.75 8.04
C ALA A 12 -4.14 44.52 8.82
N SER A 13 -3.97 44.64 10.15
CA SER A 13 -3.58 43.53 11.02
C SER A 13 -4.65 42.43 11.05
N LEU A 14 -5.93 42.80 11.12
CA LEU A 14 -7.04 41.84 11.09
C LEU A 14 -7.11 41.09 9.75
N LEU A 15 -6.94 41.80 8.64
CA LEU A 15 -6.87 41.20 7.31
C LEU A 15 -5.69 40.23 7.17
N LEU A 16 -4.52 40.58 7.71
CA LEU A 16 -3.35 39.70 7.74
C LEU A 16 -3.59 38.44 8.57
N MET A 17 -4.22 38.55 9.74
CA MET A 17 -4.57 37.37 10.55
C MET A 17 -5.58 36.47 9.84
N ALA A 18 -6.61 37.05 9.22
CA ALA A 18 -7.61 36.29 8.46
C ALA A 18 -6.96 35.59 7.25
N LEU A 19 -6.09 36.28 6.52
CA LEU A 19 -5.37 35.72 5.38
C LEU A 19 -4.41 34.60 5.82
N GLY A 20 -3.67 34.80 6.92
CA GLY A 20 -2.78 33.78 7.47
C GLY A 20 -3.54 32.54 7.93
N GLY A 21 -4.68 32.71 8.60
CA GLY A 21 -5.55 31.60 8.99
C GLY A 21 -6.11 30.85 7.79
N TRP A 22 -6.53 31.57 6.74
CA TRP A 22 -7.03 30.96 5.50
C TRP A 22 -5.93 30.19 4.76
N ILE A 23 -4.71 30.72 4.68
CA ILE A 23 -3.56 30.03 4.09
C ILE A 23 -3.22 28.76 4.87
N ALA A 24 -3.20 28.82 6.21
CA ALA A 24 -2.92 27.65 7.05
C ALA A 24 -3.99 26.55 6.86
N TRP A 25 -5.27 26.95 6.80
CA TRP A 25 -6.38 26.02 6.53
C TRP A 25 -6.30 25.42 5.13
N LEU A 26 -6.00 26.23 4.12
CA LEU A 26 -5.78 25.76 2.75
C LEU A 26 -4.61 24.79 2.67
N TRP A 27 -3.51 25.08 3.37
CA TRP A 27 -2.35 24.20 3.41
C TRP A 27 -2.68 22.86 4.05
N LEU A 28 -3.42 22.85 5.18
CA LEU A 28 -3.82 21.63 5.86
C LEU A 28 -4.81 20.77 5.04
N THR A 29 -5.66 21.40 4.23
CA THR A 29 -6.67 20.70 3.41
C THR A 29 -6.13 20.21 2.08
N LEU A 30 -5.18 20.93 1.47
CA LEU A 30 -4.57 20.53 0.20
C LEU A 30 -3.32 19.67 0.38
N ALA A 31 -2.62 19.77 1.51
CA ALA A 31 -1.54 18.86 1.85
C ALA A 31 -2.15 17.50 2.21
N GLY A 32 -2.33 16.65 1.19
CA GLY A 32 -2.64 15.25 1.40
C GLY A 32 -1.57 14.56 2.26
N PRO A 33 -1.85 13.37 2.83
CA PRO A 33 -0.95 12.67 3.75
C PRO A 33 0.43 12.34 3.15
N THR A 34 0.58 12.39 1.82
CA THR A 34 1.86 12.20 1.12
C THR A 34 2.42 13.47 0.48
N ALA A 35 1.91 14.65 0.84
CA ALA A 35 2.42 15.91 0.34
C ALA A 35 3.89 16.09 0.74
N GLY A 36 4.77 16.29 -0.25
CA GLY A 36 6.21 16.41 -0.02
C GLY A 36 6.97 15.08 0.11
N MET A 37 6.30 13.93 0.06
CA MET A 37 6.99 12.63 0.06
C MET A 37 7.60 12.32 -1.31
N SER A 38 8.82 11.76 -1.31
CA SER A 38 9.46 11.23 -2.51
C SER A 38 8.69 10.01 -3.01
N ARG A 39 8.51 9.91 -4.33
CA ARG A 39 7.79 8.80 -4.96
C ARG A 39 8.65 8.14 -6.03
N PHE A 40 8.55 6.82 -6.13
CA PHE A 40 9.23 6.05 -7.15
C PHE A 40 8.41 4.83 -7.55
N LYS A 41 8.73 4.24 -8.70
CA LYS A 41 8.14 2.99 -9.18
C LYS A 41 9.09 1.85 -8.89
N THR A 42 8.55 0.71 -8.48
CA THR A 42 9.34 -0.52 -8.33
C THR A 42 9.77 -1.03 -9.71
N LEU A 43 11.03 -1.44 -9.84
CA LEU A 43 11.57 -2.05 -11.06
C LEU A 43 11.53 -3.58 -10.99
N GLU A 44 11.39 -4.12 -9.79
CA GLU A 44 11.32 -5.54 -9.47
C GLU A 44 10.09 -5.81 -8.58
N PRO A 45 9.57 -7.06 -8.57
CA PRO A 45 8.50 -7.43 -7.67
C PRO A 45 8.97 -7.46 -6.21
N LEU A 46 8.06 -7.15 -5.29
CA LEU A 46 8.34 -7.17 -3.85
C LEU A 46 7.46 -8.21 -3.15
N ALA A 47 8.06 -9.25 -2.58
CA ALA A 47 7.37 -10.26 -1.78
C ALA A 47 6.92 -9.70 -0.43
N ILE A 48 5.74 -10.11 0.03
CA ILE A 48 5.18 -9.72 1.32
C ILE A 48 5.51 -10.76 2.39
N GLU A 49 5.99 -10.33 3.56
CA GLU A 49 6.27 -11.21 4.69
C GLU A 49 5.08 -12.06 5.11
N GLY A 50 5.33 -13.36 5.28
CA GLY A 50 4.33 -14.34 5.66
C GLY A 50 3.38 -14.75 4.54
N GLN A 51 3.51 -14.21 3.32
CA GLN A 51 2.66 -14.57 2.18
C GLN A 51 3.48 -15.13 1.03
N ALA A 52 3.48 -16.47 0.90
CA ALA A 52 4.30 -17.17 -0.10
C ALA A 52 3.95 -16.89 -1.56
N SER A 53 2.70 -16.44 -1.83
CA SER A 53 2.18 -16.20 -3.18
C SER A 53 1.72 -14.76 -3.41
N ALA A 54 1.95 -13.84 -2.47
CA ALA A 54 1.56 -12.44 -2.62
C ALA A 54 2.78 -11.54 -2.77
N ALA A 55 2.85 -10.83 -3.88
CA ALA A 55 3.89 -9.87 -4.17
C ALA A 55 3.28 -8.59 -4.77
N LEU A 56 3.90 -7.46 -4.46
CA LEU A 56 3.65 -6.22 -5.19
C LEU A 56 4.24 -6.36 -6.59
N PRO A 57 3.45 -6.12 -7.65
CA PRO A 57 3.94 -6.24 -9.01
C PRO A 57 4.97 -5.14 -9.32
N VAL A 58 5.77 -5.40 -10.36
CA VAL A 58 6.62 -4.38 -10.99
C VAL A 58 5.78 -3.18 -11.39
N GLY A 59 6.32 -1.97 -11.17
CA GLY A 59 5.66 -0.71 -11.49
C GLY A 59 4.74 -0.18 -10.40
N THR A 60 4.67 -0.83 -9.23
CA THR A 60 3.97 -0.31 -8.05
C THR A 60 4.59 1.02 -7.62
N VAL A 61 3.77 2.03 -7.39
CA VAL A 61 4.22 3.35 -6.93
C VAL A 61 4.29 3.36 -5.41
N LEU A 62 5.49 3.61 -4.88
CA LEU A 62 5.74 3.73 -3.45
C LEU A 62 6.08 5.18 -3.09
N TYR A 63 5.51 5.64 -1.98
CA TYR A 63 5.80 6.94 -1.38
C TYR A 63 6.70 6.70 -0.16
N HIS A 64 7.90 7.27 -0.18
CA HIS A 64 8.86 7.12 0.90
C HIS A 64 8.46 7.99 2.08
N ASP A 65 8.24 7.33 3.22
CA ASP A 65 7.89 7.98 4.48
C ASP A 65 9.16 8.16 5.32
N THR A 66 9.64 9.40 5.35
CA THR A 66 10.84 9.79 6.11
C THR A 66 10.57 10.05 7.59
N SER A 67 9.33 9.90 8.06
CA SER A 67 8.97 10.14 9.47
C SER A 67 9.41 9.02 10.42
N PHE A 68 9.85 7.88 9.89
CA PHE A 68 10.32 6.73 10.66
C PHE A 68 11.85 6.65 10.65
N ALA A 69 12.48 6.76 11.82
CA ALA A 69 13.93 6.94 11.97
C ALA A 69 14.66 5.73 12.60
N GLU A 70 14.13 4.51 12.42
CA GLU A 70 14.60 3.30 13.14
C GLU A 70 15.42 2.34 12.24
N GLY A 71 16.24 2.86 11.33
CA GLY A 71 17.14 2.03 10.50
C GLY A 71 16.45 1.23 9.38
N HIS A 72 15.13 1.38 9.23
CA HIS A 72 14.33 0.81 8.16
C HIS A 72 13.49 1.89 7.49
N SER A 73 13.27 1.75 6.18
CA SER A 73 12.46 2.68 5.41
C SER A 73 11.00 2.23 5.40
N ARG A 74 10.09 3.16 5.68
CA ARG A 74 8.64 2.92 5.54
C ARG A 74 8.16 3.48 4.21
N TYR A 75 7.25 2.76 3.57
CA TYR A 75 6.66 3.15 2.30
C TYR A 75 5.13 3.08 2.38
N LEU A 76 4.46 4.03 1.74
CA LEU A 76 3.01 4.00 1.53
C LEU A 76 2.72 3.61 0.07
N ALA A 77 1.71 2.75 -0.12
CA ALA A 77 1.18 2.39 -1.42
C ALA A 77 -0.33 2.66 -1.44
N TYR A 78 -0.82 3.26 -2.53
CA TYR A 78 -2.25 3.48 -2.75
C TYR A 78 -2.78 2.50 -3.77
N PHE A 79 -3.90 1.87 -3.44
CA PHE A 79 -4.59 0.93 -4.32
C PHE A 79 -6.00 1.44 -4.58
N TYR A 80 -6.38 1.48 -5.85
CA TYR A 80 -7.78 1.61 -6.22
C TYR A 80 -8.42 0.22 -6.14
N HIS A 81 -9.39 0.06 -5.25
CA HIS A 81 -10.21 -1.13 -5.18
C HIS A 81 -11.54 -0.92 -5.90
N LYS A 82 -12.00 -1.92 -6.66
CA LYS A 82 -13.33 -1.94 -7.26
C LYS A 82 -14.20 -2.92 -6.49
N GLY A 83 -15.29 -2.44 -5.88
CA GLY A 83 -16.27 -3.26 -5.18
C GLY A 83 -16.27 -3.08 -3.67
N VAL A 84 -16.66 -4.15 -2.96
CA VAL A 84 -16.69 -4.22 -1.49
C VAL A 84 -15.63 -5.21 -1.02
N ILE A 85 -14.84 -4.82 -0.03
CA ILE A 85 -13.81 -5.66 0.60
C ILE A 85 -14.44 -6.41 1.77
N ALA A 86 -14.23 -7.72 1.84
CA ALA A 86 -14.48 -8.47 3.07
C ALA A 86 -13.46 -8.03 4.13
N GLN A 87 -13.93 -7.42 5.21
CA GLN A 87 -13.09 -6.74 6.18
C GLN A 87 -13.47 -7.12 7.61
N GLU A 88 -12.46 -7.19 8.47
CA GLU A 88 -12.64 -7.22 9.92
C GLU A 88 -12.43 -5.80 10.47
N ALA A 89 -13.32 -5.37 11.38
CA ALA A 89 -13.21 -4.06 12.00
C ALA A 89 -12.15 -4.10 13.12
N LEU A 90 -11.05 -3.38 12.92
CA LEU A 90 -10.06 -3.18 13.98
C LEU A 90 -10.57 -2.17 15.02
N PRO A 91 -10.17 -2.31 16.30
CA PRO A 91 -10.57 -1.39 17.36
C PRO A 91 -10.13 0.05 17.05
N LYS A 92 -11.05 1.02 17.24
CA LYS A 92 -10.82 2.44 16.95
C LYS A 92 -9.78 3.12 17.83
N VAL A 93 -9.48 2.55 19.00
CA VAL A 93 -8.61 3.18 20.01
C VAL A 93 -7.31 2.40 20.09
N PHE A 94 -6.31 2.90 19.37
CA PHE A 94 -4.93 2.65 19.74
C PHE A 94 -4.57 3.62 20.88
N TRP A 95 -4.01 3.10 21.97
CA TRP A 95 -3.47 3.92 23.05
C TRP A 95 -2.44 4.91 22.48
N PRO A 96 -2.30 6.14 23.05
CA PRO A 96 -1.29 7.08 22.60
C PRO A 96 0.09 6.44 22.70
N GLY A 97 0.71 6.14 21.56
CA GLY A 97 2.02 5.47 21.46
C GLY A 97 2.00 4.11 20.76
N GLN A 98 0.85 3.47 20.53
CA GLN A 98 0.78 2.34 19.60
C GLN A 98 0.62 2.87 18.17
N ALA A 99 1.55 2.48 17.28
CA ALA A 99 1.45 2.80 15.87
C ALA A 99 0.10 2.32 15.34
N SER A 100 -0.73 3.26 14.87
CA SER A 100 -2.00 3.03 14.17
C SER A 100 -1.85 2.23 12.86
N ILE A 101 -0.67 1.68 12.61
CA ILE A 101 -0.20 1.14 11.34
C ILE A 101 0.54 -0.16 11.68
N SER A 102 0.05 -1.28 11.17
CA SER A 102 0.76 -2.56 11.16
C SER A 102 1.36 -2.72 9.77
N PRO A 103 2.59 -2.22 9.52
CA PRO A 103 3.22 -2.33 8.21
C PRO A 103 3.57 -3.79 7.94
N LEU A 104 3.42 -4.19 6.68
CA LEU A 104 3.92 -5.46 6.19
C LEU A 104 5.36 -5.27 5.71
N TRP A 105 6.22 -6.25 6.00
CA TRP A 105 7.58 -6.26 5.49
C TRP A 105 7.60 -6.71 4.03
N LEU A 106 8.52 -6.10 3.28
CA LEU A 106 8.69 -6.32 1.85
C LEU A 106 10.13 -6.72 1.55
N TRP A 107 10.32 -7.67 0.64
CA TRP A 107 11.66 -8.01 0.13
C TRP A 107 11.67 -8.13 -1.38
N ASN A 108 12.82 -7.85 -1.96
CA ASN A 108 13.05 -7.93 -3.39
C ASN A 108 13.10 -9.40 -3.79
N ILE A 109 12.40 -9.75 -4.87
CA ILE A 109 12.43 -11.08 -5.47
C ILE A 109 12.63 -10.96 -6.97
N ASP A 110 13.22 -11.98 -7.58
CA ASP A 110 13.39 -12.02 -9.02
C ASP A 110 12.03 -12.15 -9.73
N THR A 111 11.92 -11.59 -10.94
CA THR A 111 10.68 -11.63 -11.74
C THR A 111 10.20 -13.06 -12.00
N GLU A 112 11.12 -14.00 -12.16
CA GLU A 112 10.83 -15.44 -12.34
C GLU A 112 10.17 -16.02 -11.08
N GLN A 113 10.68 -15.68 -9.88
CA GLN A 113 10.16 -16.19 -8.61
C GLN A 113 8.77 -15.65 -8.27
N ALA A 114 8.41 -14.48 -8.81
CA ALA A 114 7.09 -13.86 -8.63
C ALA A 114 5.98 -14.52 -9.46
N SER A 115 6.32 -15.14 -10.60
CA SER A 115 5.35 -15.71 -11.53
C SER A 115 5.05 -17.21 -11.26
N ASP A 116 5.98 -17.92 -10.62
CA ASP A 116 6.06 -19.39 -10.73
C ASP A 116 5.22 -20.19 -9.71
N LYS A 117 4.42 -19.53 -8.86
CA LYS A 117 3.71 -20.22 -7.75
C LYS A 117 2.19 -20.33 -7.86
N THR A 118 1.56 -19.85 -8.93
CA THR A 118 0.09 -19.66 -8.92
C THR A 118 -0.70 -20.25 -10.07
N ALA A 119 -0.09 -20.89 -11.06
CA ALA A 119 -0.87 -21.62 -12.07
C ALA A 119 -0.10 -22.82 -12.60
N ILE A 120 -0.33 -24.00 -12.00
CA ILE A 120 -0.12 -25.25 -12.74
C ILE A 120 -1.07 -25.18 -13.94
N THR A 121 -0.51 -25.02 -15.13
CA THR A 121 -1.31 -24.92 -16.36
C THR A 121 -1.76 -26.31 -16.80
N ARG A 122 -2.79 -26.40 -17.65
CA ARG A 122 -3.27 -27.69 -18.16
C ARG A 122 -2.15 -28.42 -18.91
N GLU A 123 -1.29 -27.66 -19.57
CA GLU A 123 -0.11 -28.12 -20.28
C GLU A 123 0.89 -28.79 -19.31
N ASP A 124 1.12 -28.22 -18.12
CA ASP A 124 2.00 -28.80 -17.11
C ASP A 124 1.46 -30.11 -16.54
N ILE A 125 0.13 -30.20 -16.34
CA ILE A 125 -0.53 -31.44 -15.91
C ILE A 125 -0.39 -32.52 -16.99
N VAL A 126 -0.59 -32.17 -18.26
CA VAL A 126 -0.44 -33.11 -19.37
C VAL A 126 1.01 -33.57 -19.51
N ALA A 127 1.97 -32.67 -19.34
CA ALA A 127 3.39 -33.01 -19.37
C ALA A 127 3.79 -33.95 -18.22
N ALA A 128 3.31 -33.71 -17.01
CA ALA A 128 3.56 -34.57 -15.85
C ALA A 128 2.94 -35.98 -16.01
N VAL A 129 1.74 -36.06 -16.59
CA VAL A 129 1.08 -37.35 -16.91
C VAL A 129 1.84 -38.10 -18.02
N GLN A 130 2.32 -37.39 -19.05
CA GLN A 130 3.11 -37.99 -20.13
C GLN A 130 4.50 -38.44 -19.67
N ALA A 131 5.09 -37.72 -18.71
CA ALA A 131 6.36 -38.08 -18.07
C ALA A 131 6.24 -39.31 -17.14
N GLY A 132 5.05 -39.89 -16.98
CA GLY A 132 4.81 -41.08 -16.16
C GLY A 132 4.90 -40.82 -14.65
N GLN A 133 4.83 -39.55 -14.23
CA GLN A 133 4.89 -39.18 -12.81
C GLN A 133 3.61 -39.51 -12.04
N PHE A 134 2.52 -39.85 -12.76
CA PHE A 134 1.25 -40.29 -12.17
C PHE A 134 0.77 -41.58 -12.84
N SER A 135 0.42 -42.59 -12.03
CA SER A 135 -0.23 -43.80 -12.52
C SER A 135 -1.70 -43.55 -12.85
N ARG A 136 -2.28 -44.36 -13.77
CA ARG A 136 -3.71 -44.27 -14.11
C ARG A 136 -4.62 -44.46 -12.88
N GLN A 137 -4.18 -45.22 -11.88
CA GLN A 137 -4.94 -45.40 -10.64
C GLN A 137 -4.95 -44.15 -9.77
N GLU A 138 -3.81 -43.44 -9.65
CA GLU A 138 -3.74 -42.20 -8.86
C GLU A 138 -4.58 -41.08 -9.48
N LEU A 139 -4.63 -41.00 -10.81
CA LEU A 139 -5.48 -40.03 -11.51
C LEU A 139 -6.97 -40.28 -11.27
N ALA A 140 -7.40 -41.56 -11.22
CA ALA A 140 -8.79 -41.90 -10.94
C ALA A 140 -9.21 -41.47 -9.52
N ILE A 141 -8.32 -41.68 -8.54
CA ILE A 141 -8.55 -41.29 -7.14
C ILE A 141 -8.62 -39.76 -7.00
N ILE A 142 -7.77 -39.02 -7.70
CA ILE A 142 -7.77 -37.55 -7.67
C ILE A 142 -9.05 -36.98 -8.28
N VAL A 143 -9.53 -37.55 -9.41
CA VAL A 143 -10.77 -37.11 -10.06
C VAL A 143 -11.99 -37.42 -9.19
N GLU A 144 -11.99 -38.56 -8.47
CA GLU A 144 -13.06 -38.94 -7.55
C GLU A 144 -13.05 -38.12 -6.25
N ALA A 145 -11.90 -37.58 -5.85
CA ALA A 145 -11.75 -36.74 -4.66
C ALA A 145 -12.05 -35.25 -4.89
N LEU A 146 -12.28 -34.81 -6.14
CA LEU A 146 -12.66 -33.44 -6.44
C LEU A 146 -14.14 -33.22 -6.12
N PRO A 147 -14.50 -32.21 -5.30
CA PRO A 147 -15.89 -31.85 -5.09
C PRO A 147 -16.50 -31.34 -6.40
N HIS A 148 -17.71 -31.81 -6.71
CA HIS A 148 -18.50 -31.41 -7.89
C HIS A 148 -18.79 -29.91 -7.94
#